data_AF-A0A0F2P0L7-F1
#
_entry.id   AF-A0A0F2P0L7-F1
#
_cell.length_a   1.000
_cell.length_b   1.000
_cell.length_c   1.000
_cell.angle_alpha   90.00
_cell.angle_beta   90.00
_cell.angle_gamma   90.00
#
_symmetry.space_group_name_H-M   'P 1'
#
loop_
_entity.id
_entity.type
_entity.pdbx_description
1 polymer ?
#
loop_
_entity_poly.entity_id
_entity_poly.type
_entity_poly.pdbx_seq_one_letter_code
_entity_poly.pdbx_strand_id
1 'polypeptide(L)'
;VKSKTPEGDEVELRLSTMPTAFGEKLVMRIFDPEVLLRSFADLGLAGRDHERWQQMTSRANGIVLVTGPTGSGKTTTLYSTLKQLATEEVNVSTVEDPIEMVEAAFNQTQVQTNIDFDFASGIRTLMRQDPDIIMVGEVRDLATADMATQAALTGHLVLSTLHTNDAPTAITRLLDLGVPAHLIRVTLNGVMAQRLVRQLCPHCKEKTEVDEAVWQKLVSPWKLAAPATVFQPAGCLECRNTGYLGRQGLYEIMPMSEAMKALVKDDCDTAALRVQAMKEGMRTLRLSGAQKVAAGVTSIEEVLRVTPEHEH
;
A
#
# COMPACT_ATOMS: atom_id res chain seq x y z
N VAL A 1 -25.59 -10.10 -4.71
CA VAL A 1 -25.94 -11.53 -4.65
C VAL A 1 -24.92 -12.18 -3.74
N LYS A 2 -25.32 -12.72 -2.59
CA LYS A 2 -24.40 -13.49 -1.75
C LYS A 2 -24.18 -14.84 -2.42
N SER A 3 -23.06 -14.97 -3.10
CA SER A 3 -22.63 -16.24 -3.70
C SER A 3 -21.82 -17.01 -2.66
N LYS A 4 -21.79 -18.34 -2.72
CA LYS A 4 -20.98 -19.15 -1.80
C LYS A 4 -19.84 -19.85 -2.54
N THR A 5 -18.69 -20.02 -1.90
CA THR A 5 -17.64 -20.93 -2.38
C THR A 5 -18.17 -22.37 -2.37
N PRO A 6 -17.52 -23.32 -3.09
CA PRO A 6 -17.80 -24.75 -2.94
C PRO A 6 -17.67 -25.25 -1.48
N GLU A 7 -16.90 -24.55 -0.65
CA GLU A 7 -16.63 -24.85 0.75
C GLU A 7 -17.66 -24.21 1.71
N GLY A 8 -18.53 -23.33 1.19
CA GLY A 8 -19.68 -22.78 1.90
C GLY A 8 -19.56 -21.31 2.34
N ASP A 9 -18.40 -20.69 2.10
CA ASP A 9 -18.07 -19.33 2.54
C ASP A 9 -18.79 -18.29 1.70
N GLU A 10 -19.21 -17.20 2.32
CA GLU A 10 -19.84 -16.10 1.60
C GLU A 10 -18.81 -15.34 0.75
N VAL A 11 -19.16 -15.11 -0.52
CA VAL A 11 -18.37 -14.37 -1.50
C VAL A 11 -19.22 -13.23 -2.05
N GLU A 12 -18.64 -12.05 -2.07
CA GLU A 12 -19.25 -10.89 -2.70
C GLU A 12 -18.76 -10.74 -4.14
N LEU A 13 -19.69 -10.47 -5.06
CA LEU A 13 -19.41 -10.28 -6.47
C LEU A 13 -19.87 -8.88 -6.90
N ARG A 14 -18.95 -8.11 -7.49
CA ARG A 14 -19.31 -6.90 -8.24
C ARG A 14 -19.37 -7.20 -9.72
N LEU A 15 -20.53 -6.94 -10.31
CA LEU A 15 -20.80 -7.13 -11.73
C LEU A 15 -20.78 -5.76 -12.42
N SER A 16 -20.07 -5.68 -13.54
CA SER A 16 -20.09 -4.52 -14.42
C SER A 16 -20.37 -4.99 -15.85
N THR A 17 -21.47 -4.52 -16.42
CA THR A 17 -21.81 -4.72 -17.83
C THR A 17 -21.52 -3.45 -18.61
N MET A 18 -21.05 -3.60 -19.84
CA MET A 18 -20.80 -2.48 -20.75
C MET A 18 -21.19 -2.88 -22.18
N PRO A 19 -21.97 -2.07 -22.91
CA PRO A 19 -22.27 -2.35 -24.31
C PRO A 19 -20.99 -2.24 -25.15
N THR A 20 -20.86 -3.15 -26.11
CA THR A 20 -19.76 -3.19 -27.08
C THR A 20 -20.32 -3.41 -28.49
N ALA A 21 -19.50 -3.21 -29.52
CA ALA A 21 -19.92 -3.41 -30.91
C ALA A 21 -20.43 -4.84 -31.22
N PHE A 22 -20.07 -5.82 -30.40
CA PHE A 22 -20.38 -7.25 -30.61
C PHE A 22 -21.29 -7.83 -29.51
N GLY A 23 -21.99 -6.99 -28.74
CA GLY A 23 -22.85 -7.40 -27.63
C GLY A 23 -22.40 -6.79 -26.30
N GLU A 24 -22.69 -7.43 -25.19
CA GLU A 24 -22.34 -6.92 -23.86
C GLU A 24 -21.07 -7.58 -23.31
N LYS A 25 -20.17 -6.76 -22.76
CA LYS A 25 -19.04 -7.23 -21.97
C LYS A 25 -19.46 -7.27 -20.50
N LEU A 26 -19.39 -8.44 -19.88
CA LEU A 26 -19.54 -8.60 -18.43
C LEU A 26 -18.16 -8.81 -17.78
N VAL A 27 -17.87 -8.03 -16.74
CA VAL A 27 -16.75 -8.27 -15.83
C VAL A 27 -17.31 -8.60 -14.44
N MET A 28 -16.89 -9.72 -13.88
CA MET A 28 -17.18 -10.10 -12.50
C MET A 28 -15.90 -9.98 -11.68
N ARG A 29 -15.94 -9.15 -10.64
CA ARG A 29 -14.87 -9.05 -9.65
C ARG A 29 -15.29 -9.78 -8.38
N ILE A 30 -14.46 -10.74 -7.98
CA ILE A 30 -14.65 -11.57 -6.79
C ILE A 30 -13.98 -10.88 -5.61
N PHE A 31 -14.72 -10.74 -4.52
CA PHE A 31 -14.23 -10.24 -3.24
C PHE A 31 -14.29 -11.39 -2.23
N ASP A 32 -13.10 -11.76 -1.76
CA ASP A 32 -12.89 -12.83 -0.81
C ASP A 32 -12.70 -12.20 0.59
N PRO A 33 -13.63 -12.41 1.52
CA PRO A 33 -13.55 -11.82 2.86
C PRO A 33 -12.37 -12.37 3.68
N GLU A 34 -11.85 -13.56 3.35
CA GLU A 34 -10.71 -14.14 4.07
C GLU A 34 -9.41 -13.36 3.86
N VAL A 35 -9.33 -12.51 2.84
CA VAL A 35 -8.15 -11.66 2.61
C VAL A 35 -7.85 -10.77 3.82
N LEU A 36 -8.85 -10.39 4.63
CA LEU A 36 -8.65 -9.61 5.87
C LEU A 36 -8.15 -10.44 7.06
N LEU A 37 -8.21 -11.76 6.99
CA LEU A 37 -7.74 -12.65 8.05
C LEU A 37 -6.23 -12.90 7.99
N ARG A 38 -5.56 -12.42 6.94
CA ARG A 38 -4.12 -12.60 6.78
C ARG A 38 -3.33 -11.77 7.78
N SER A 39 -2.36 -12.40 8.44
CA SER A 39 -1.42 -11.70 9.30
C SER A 39 -0.48 -10.82 8.47
N PHE A 40 0.14 -9.81 9.08
CA PHE A 40 1.17 -9.02 8.39
C PHE A 40 2.32 -9.87 7.86
N ALA A 41 2.67 -10.96 8.57
CA ALA A 41 3.65 -11.92 8.10
C ALA A 41 3.22 -12.59 6.79
N ASP A 42 1.94 -12.97 6.67
CA ASP A 42 1.38 -13.55 5.44
C ASP A 42 1.34 -12.55 4.28
N LEU A 43 1.11 -11.26 4.59
CA LEU A 43 1.24 -10.18 3.61
C LEU A 43 2.69 -9.94 3.17
N GLY A 44 3.66 -10.45 3.95
CA GLY A 44 5.09 -10.30 3.73
C GLY A 44 5.68 -9.04 4.35
N LEU A 45 4.97 -8.41 5.29
CA LEU A 45 5.43 -7.30 6.11
C LEU A 45 5.94 -7.87 7.45
N ALA A 46 7.26 -8.01 7.57
CA ALA A 46 7.89 -8.66 8.71
C ALA A 46 9.21 -7.99 9.13
N GLY A 47 9.70 -8.32 10.33
CA GLY A 47 10.95 -7.80 10.89
C GLY A 47 10.96 -6.28 10.97
N ARG A 48 12.08 -5.66 10.57
CA ARG A 48 12.28 -4.20 10.65
C ARG A 48 11.24 -3.39 9.88
N ASP A 49 10.68 -3.92 8.80
CA ASP A 49 9.65 -3.19 8.05
C ASP A 49 8.33 -3.17 8.83
N HIS A 50 7.98 -4.28 9.50
CA HIS A 50 6.83 -4.32 10.39
C HIS A 50 7.01 -3.40 11.60
N GLU A 51 8.20 -3.39 12.22
CA GLU A 51 8.53 -2.47 13.33
C GLU A 51 8.37 -1.00 12.92
N ARG A 52 8.86 -0.62 11.74
CA ARG A 52 8.67 0.75 11.20
C ARG A 52 7.21 1.07 10.94
N TRP A 53 6.45 0.13 10.38
CA TRP A 53 5.02 0.32 10.17
C TRP A 53 4.31 0.57 11.50
N GLN A 54 4.55 -0.30 12.49
CA GLN A 54 3.98 -0.19 13.83
C GLN A 54 4.38 1.13 14.52
N GLN A 55 5.61 1.60 14.36
CA GLN A 55 6.06 2.88 14.90
C GLN A 55 5.25 4.08 14.36
N MET A 56 4.83 4.02 13.10
CA MET A 56 4.04 5.09 12.48
C MET A 56 2.56 5.00 12.87
N THR A 57 2.00 3.79 12.93
CA THR A 57 0.57 3.57 13.17
C THR A 57 0.17 3.51 14.65
N SER A 58 1.13 3.38 15.57
CA SER A 58 0.89 3.46 17.02
C SER A 58 0.97 4.89 17.60
N ARG A 59 1.22 5.89 16.74
CA ARG A 59 1.20 7.30 17.14
C ARG A 59 -0.23 7.70 17.50
N ALA A 60 -0.38 8.51 18.54
CA ALA A 60 -1.69 9.03 18.96
C ALA A 60 -2.35 9.91 17.89
N ASN A 61 -1.55 10.64 17.09
CA ASN A 61 -2.04 11.49 16.03
C ASN A 61 -1.04 11.58 14.87
N GLY A 62 -1.47 12.19 13.77
CA GLY A 62 -0.67 12.41 12.57
C GLY A 62 -1.19 11.62 11.37
N ILE A 63 -0.56 11.81 10.22
CA ILE A 63 -0.95 11.18 8.95
C ILE A 63 0.02 10.05 8.63
N VAL A 64 -0.52 8.89 8.27
CA VAL A 64 0.23 7.78 7.69
C VAL A 64 -0.34 7.49 6.30
N LEU A 65 0.54 7.50 5.30
CA LEU A 65 0.14 7.31 3.90
C LEU A 65 0.59 5.96 3.37
N VAL A 66 -0.31 5.23 2.71
CA VAL A 66 0.00 4.02 1.94
C VAL A 66 -0.10 4.34 0.45
N THR A 67 0.94 4.06 -0.31
CA THR A 67 1.04 4.49 -1.70
C THR A 67 1.29 3.33 -2.65
N GLY A 68 0.86 3.52 -3.90
CA GLY A 68 1.06 2.56 -4.98
C GLY A 68 -0.10 2.53 -5.97
N PRO A 69 0.06 1.82 -7.10
CA PRO A 69 -0.95 1.73 -8.14
C PRO A 69 -2.18 0.94 -7.67
N THR A 70 -3.21 0.91 -8.52
CA THR A 70 -4.35 0.03 -8.33
C THR A 70 -3.90 -1.43 -8.25
N GLY A 71 -4.45 -2.19 -7.29
CA GLY A 71 -4.09 -3.60 -7.10
C GLY A 71 -2.75 -3.84 -6.39
N SER A 72 -2.13 -2.83 -5.79
CA SER A 72 -0.90 -3.02 -4.99
C SER A 72 -1.17 -3.53 -3.56
N GLY A 73 -2.43 -3.73 -3.16
CA GLY A 73 -2.81 -4.25 -1.85
C GLY A 73 -2.88 -3.22 -0.72
N LYS A 74 -2.99 -1.91 -1.05
CA LYS A 74 -3.09 -0.81 -0.07
C LYS A 74 -4.26 -1.04 0.90
N THR A 75 -5.46 -1.26 0.37
CA THR A 75 -6.68 -1.48 1.15
C THR A 75 -6.52 -2.66 2.09
N THR A 76 -5.94 -3.78 1.64
CA THR A 76 -5.66 -4.94 2.50
C THR A 76 -4.75 -4.56 3.68
N THR A 77 -3.66 -3.82 3.42
CA THR A 77 -2.74 -3.41 4.48
C THR A 77 -3.37 -2.41 5.45
N LEU A 78 -4.16 -1.46 4.94
CA LEU A 78 -4.92 -0.52 5.78
C LEU A 78 -5.95 -1.25 6.64
N TYR A 79 -6.78 -2.11 6.07
CA TYR A 79 -7.78 -2.86 6.82
C TYR A 79 -7.16 -3.78 7.87
N SER A 80 -6.08 -4.51 7.55
CA SER A 80 -5.35 -5.31 8.55
C SER A 80 -4.81 -4.44 9.70
N THR A 81 -4.39 -3.22 9.40
CA THR A 81 -3.93 -2.26 10.41
C THR A 81 -5.08 -1.75 11.27
N LEU A 82 -6.17 -1.31 10.65
CA LEU A 82 -7.36 -0.82 11.34
C LEU A 82 -7.94 -1.90 12.25
N LYS A 83 -8.02 -3.15 11.79
CA LYS A 83 -8.50 -4.27 12.58
C LYS A 83 -7.64 -4.56 13.82
N GLN A 84 -6.32 -4.33 13.73
CA GLN A 84 -5.43 -4.45 14.88
C GLN A 84 -5.61 -3.30 15.88
N LEU A 85 -5.91 -2.09 15.39
CA LEU A 85 -6.07 -0.89 16.22
C LEU A 85 -7.49 -0.72 16.79
N ALA A 86 -8.49 -1.28 16.12
CA ALA A 86 -9.89 -1.24 16.53
C ALA A 86 -10.10 -2.11 17.77
N THR A 87 -10.14 -1.45 18.91
CA THR A 87 -10.54 -2.03 20.21
C THR A 87 -11.85 -1.41 20.65
N GLU A 88 -12.49 -1.95 21.68
CA GLU A 88 -13.74 -1.38 22.23
C GLU A 88 -13.57 0.07 22.73
N GLU A 89 -12.34 0.48 23.04
CA GLU A 89 -12.00 1.82 23.53
C GLU A 89 -11.55 2.79 22.42
N VAL A 90 -11.40 2.32 21.17
CA VAL A 90 -10.84 3.10 20.06
C VAL A 90 -11.88 3.24 18.96
N ASN A 91 -12.42 4.44 18.78
CA ASN A 91 -13.37 4.75 17.72
C ASN A 91 -12.64 4.90 16.37
N VAL A 92 -12.68 3.83 15.59
CA VAL A 92 -12.17 3.80 14.22
C VAL A 92 -13.31 4.12 13.24
N SER A 93 -13.12 5.15 12.43
CA SER A 93 -14.09 5.60 11.43
C SER A 93 -13.45 5.78 10.05
N THR A 94 -14.19 5.46 8.99
CA THR A 94 -13.65 5.48 7.61
C THR A 94 -14.57 6.20 6.62
N VAL A 95 -13.97 6.81 5.59
CA VAL A 95 -14.65 7.35 4.42
C VAL A 95 -14.05 6.74 3.16
N GLU A 96 -14.85 6.01 2.38
CA GLU A 96 -14.38 5.16 1.27
C GLU A 96 -15.17 5.39 -0.03
N ASP A 97 -14.59 5.06 -1.19
CA ASP A 97 -15.25 5.16 -2.50
C ASP A 97 -14.86 4.01 -3.45
N PRO A 98 -15.63 2.91 -3.50
CA PRO A 98 -16.65 2.48 -2.55
C PRO A 98 -16.04 1.77 -1.32
N ILE A 99 -16.86 1.40 -0.34
CA ILE A 99 -16.45 0.47 0.73
C ILE A 99 -16.12 -0.87 0.09
N GLU A 100 -14.88 -1.35 0.20
CA GLU A 100 -14.46 -2.58 -0.50
C GLU A 100 -14.99 -3.84 0.18
N MET A 101 -15.18 -3.79 1.50
CA MET A 101 -15.74 -4.86 2.31
C MET A 101 -16.19 -4.33 3.66
N VAL A 102 -17.28 -4.90 4.18
CA VAL A 102 -17.86 -4.54 5.47
C VAL A 102 -17.13 -5.28 6.59
N GLU A 103 -16.63 -4.54 7.57
CA GLU A 103 -15.97 -5.03 8.78
C GLU A 103 -16.68 -4.45 10.00
N ALA A 104 -17.08 -5.32 10.93
CA ALA A 104 -17.89 -4.93 12.08
C ALA A 104 -17.07 -4.19 13.14
N ALA A 105 -15.73 -4.30 13.10
CA ALA A 105 -14.84 -3.68 14.06
C ALA A 105 -14.74 -2.15 13.94
N PHE A 106 -15.19 -1.53 12.84
CA PHE A 106 -15.08 -0.08 12.66
C PHE A 106 -16.24 0.53 11.87
N ASN A 107 -16.46 1.84 12.04
CA ASN A 107 -17.55 2.57 11.41
C ASN A 107 -17.16 2.94 9.96
N GLN A 108 -17.92 2.46 8.97
CA GLN A 108 -17.60 2.68 7.56
C GLN A 108 -18.66 3.54 6.87
N THR A 109 -18.20 4.61 6.23
CA THR A 109 -19.05 5.49 5.42
C THR A 109 -18.57 5.50 3.99
N GLN A 110 -19.50 5.38 3.04
CA GLN A 110 -19.20 5.51 1.63
C GLN A 110 -19.46 6.93 1.13
N VAL A 111 -18.61 7.43 0.24
CA VAL A 111 -18.85 8.63 -0.56
C VAL A 111 -20.19 8.51 -1.29
N GLN A 112 -20.99 9.57 -1.22
CA GLN A 112 -22.32 9.64 -1.81
C GLN A 112 -22.45 10.94 -2.62
N THR A 113 -22.15 10.85 -3.91
CA THR A 113 -22.20 12.00 -4.83
C THR A 113 -23.59 12.62 -4.93
N ASN A 114 -24.65 11.84 -4.73
CA ASN A 114 -26.03 12.33 -4.88
C ASN A 114 -26.48 13.30 -3.78
N ILE A 115 -25.73 13.38 -2.67
CA ILE A 115 -26.01 14.27 -1.54
C ILE A 115 -24.79 15.15 -1.21
N ASP A 116 -23.87 15.31 -2.17
CA ASP A 116 -22.63 16.07 -2.02
C ASP A 116 -21.79 15.64 -0.80
N PHE A 117 -21.82 14.35 -0.46
CA PHE A 117 -21.01 13.77 0.61
C PHE A 117 -19.74 13.15 0.04
N ASP A 118 -18.70 13.96 -0.06
CA ASP A 118 -17.35 13.62 -0.55
C ASP A 118 -16.35 13.31 0.58
N PHE A 119 -15.08 13.05 0.23
CA PHE A 119 -14.04 12.76 1.23
C PHE A 119 -13.82 13.91 2.23
N ALA A 120 -13.74 15.15 1.75
CA ALA A 120 -13.47 16.31 2.61
C ALA A 120 -14.62 16.59 3.60
N SER A 121 -15.86 16.54 3.13
CA SER A 121 -17.05 16.64 3.99
C SER A 121 -17.23 15.44 4.92
N GLY A 122 -16.83 14.25 4.48
CA GLY A 122 -16.77 13.04 5.30
C GLY A 122 -15.82 13.20 6.48
N ILE A 123 -14.56 13.59 6.24
CA ILE A 123 -13.57 13.86 7.31
C ILE A 123 -14.12 14.92 8.27
N ARG A 124 -14.64 16.03 7.74
CA ARG A 124 -15.22 17.12 8.53
C ARG A 124 -16.37 16.63 9.41
N THR A 125 -17.17 15.68 8.93
CA THR A 125 -18.28 15.10 9.69
C THR A 125 -17.76 14.17 10.77
N LEU A 126 -16.81 13.30 10.43
CA LEU A 126 -16.17 12.41 11.40
C LEU A 126 -15.52 13.17 12.54
N MET A 127 -14.89 14.33 12.31
CA MET A 127 -14.32 15.15 13.40
C MET A 127 -15.36 15.63 14.45
N ARG A 128 -16.67 15.47 14.20
CA ARG A 128 -17.76 15.71 15.17
C ARG A 128 -18.39 14.42 15.71
N GLN A 129 -17.77 13.28 15.46
CA GLN A 129 -18.21 11.94 15.88
C GLN A 129 -17.25 11.30 16.89
N ASP A 130 -16.39 12.11 17.50
CA ASP A 130 -15.40 11.66 18.50
C ASP A 130 -14.52 10.47 18.03
N PRO A 131 -13.92 10.50 16.82
CA PRO A 131 -13.06 9.43 16.35
C PRO A 131 -11.69 9.52 17.00
N ASP A 132 -11.03 8.38 17.20
CA ASP A 132 -9.60 8.32 17.51
C ASP A 132 -8.79 8.19 16.22
N ILE A 133 -9.30 7.37 15.30
CA ILE A 133 -8.65 7.03 14.03
C ILE A 133 -9.60 7.30 12.87
N ILE A 134 -9.13 8.06 11.88
CA ILE A 134 -9.85 8.33 10.64
C ILE A 134 -9.11 7.68 9.47
N MET A 135 -9.77 6.76 8.76
CA MET A 135 -9.26 6.28 7.47
C MET A 135 -9.96 6.98 6.31
N VAL A 136 -9.18 7.54 5.40
CA VAL A 136 -9.68 8.19 4.17
C VAL A 136 -9.22 7.35 3.00
N GLY A 137 -10.16 6.85 2.19
CA GLY A 137 -9.87 5.92 1.10
C GLY A 137 -8.71 6.39 0.22
N GLU A 138 -8.69 7.68 -0.13
CA GLU A 138 -7.58 8.32 -0.83
C GLU A 138 -7.61 9.85 -0.73
N VAL A 139 -6.46 10.48 -0.96
CA VAL A 139 -6.33 11.93 -1.09
C VAL A 139 -6.10 12.31 -2.56
N ARG A 140 -7.15 12.76 -3.25
CA ARG A 140 -7.08 13.15 -4.67
C ARG A 140 -6.85 14.65 -4.89
N ASP A 141 -7.29 15.47 -3.95
CA ASP A 141 -7.39 16.92 -4.08
C ASP A 141 -6.93 17.65 -2.79
N LEU A 142 -6.73 18.96 -2.93
CA LEU A 142 -6.32 19.84 -1.83
C LEU A 142 -7.35 19.86 -0.68
N ALA A 143 -8.65 19.89 -1.00
CA ALA A 143 -9.69 19.98 0.01
C ALA A 143 -9.66 18.77 0.97
N THR A 144 -9.47 17.57 0.44
CA THR A 144 -9.30 16.34 1.21
C THR A 144 -7.98 16.35 1.98
N ALA A 145 -6.89 16.81 1.36
CA ALA A 145 -5.58 16.90 2.00
C ALA A 145 -5.58 17.89 3.19
N ASP A 146 -6.23 19.03 3.03
CA ASP A 146 -6.40 20.03 4.07
C ASP A 146 -7.23 19.48 5.23
N MET A 147 -8.35 18.80 4.96
CA MET A 147 -9.16 18.19 6.02
C MET A 147 -8.42 17.08 6.76
N ALA A 148 -7.66 16.23 6.05
CA ALA A 148 -6.79 15.22 6.69
C ALA A 148 -5.71 15.87 7.57
N THR A 149 -5.12 16.97 7.09
CA THR A 149 -4.13 17.75 7.84
C THR A 149 -4.73 18.39 9.08
N GLN A 150 -5.92 18.98 8.99
CA GLN A 150 -6.64 19.54 10.13
C GLN A 150 -6.99 18.45 11.16
N ALA A 151 -7.52 17.31 10.73
CA ALA A 151 -7.81 16.19 11.62
C ALA A 151 -6.55 15.72 12.36
N ALA A 152 -5.42 15.59 11.67
CA ALA A 152 -4.14 15.24 12.28
C ALA A 152 -3.66 16.27 13.32
N LEU A 153 -3.78 17.57 13.01
CA LEU A 153 -3.42 18.65 13.94
C LEU A 153 -4.30 18.70 15.18
N THR A 154 -5.57 18.31 15.07
CA THR A 154 -6.51 18.28 16.20
C THR A 154 -6.45 16.97 16.99
N GLY A 155 -5.42 16.14 16.78
CA GLY A 155 -5.16 14.99 17.64
C GLY A 155 -5.65 13.64 17.12
N HIS A 156 -6.05 13.53 15.85
CA HIS A 156 -6.48 12.26 15.27
C HIS A 156 -5.34 11.54 14.54
N LEU A 157 -5.33 10.21 14.57
CA LEU A 157 -4.50 9.43 13.65
C LEU A 157 -5.26 9.28 12.33
N VAL A 158 -4.66 9.75 11.24
CA VAL A 158 -5.25 9.68 9.90
C VAL A 158 -4.49 8.68 9.05
N LEU A 159 -5.18 7.68 8.54
CA LEU A 159 -4.66 6.70 7.59
C LEU A 159 -5.24 6.99 6.21
N SER A 160 -4.41 7.09 5.17
CA SER A 160 -4.94 7.32 3.83
C SER A 160 -4.07 6.73 2.73
N THR A 161 -4.54 6.83 1.49
CA THR A 161 -3.78 6.42 0.32
C THR A 161 -3.47 7.55 -0.66
N LEU A 162 -2.34 7.40 -1.34
CA LEU A 162 -1.97 8.21 -2.51
C LEU A 162 -1.54 7.30 -3.66
N HIS A 163 -1.61 7.85 -4.87
CA HIS A 163 -1.14 7.19 -6.09
C HIS A 163 0.24 7.71 -6.49
N THR A 164 1.28 7.31 -5.76
CA THR A 164 2.69 7.58 -6.10
C THR A 164 3.46 6.29 -6.37
N ASN A 165 4.58 6.44 -7.08
CA ASN A 165 5.41 5.31 -7.47
C ASN A 165 6.28 4.79 -6.33
N ASP A 166 6.72 5.67 -5.44
CA ASP A 166 7.56 5.39 -4.29
C ASP A 166 7.16 6.28 -3.09
N ALA A 167 7.77 6.03 -1.93
CA ALA A 167 7.42 6.72 -0.68
C ALA A 167 7.89 8.19 -0.66
N PRO A 168 9.13 8.54 -1.10
CA PRO A 168 9.56 9.94 -1.20
C PRO A 168 8.66 10.82 -2.08
N THR A 169 8.19 10.30 -3.22
CA THR A 169 7.31 11.05 -4.15
C THR A 169 5.96 11.41 -3.52
N ALA A 170 5.54 10.74 -2.44
CA ALA A 170 4.34 11.14 -1.71
C ALA A 170 4.45 12.54 -1.10
N ILE A 171 5.66 12.96 -0.68
CA ILE A 171 5.90 14.30 -0.15
C ILE A 171 5.70 15.34 -1.25
N THR A 172 6.34 15.16 -2.39
CA THR A 172 6.18 16.09 -3.53
C THR A 172 4.74 16.09 -4.03
N ARG A 173 4.05 14.94 -4.03
CA ARG A 173 2.63 14.88 -4.38
C ARG A 173 1.75 15.71 -3.44
N LEU A 174 2.02 15.74 -2.14
CA LEU A 174 1.30 16.61 -1.20
C LEU A 174 1.59 18.09 -1.48
N LEU A 175 2.84 18.44 -1.79
CA LEU A 175 3.22 19.80 -2.19
C LEU A 175 2.51 20.22 -3.50
N ASP A 176 2.46 19.33 -4.50
CA ASP A 176 1.78 19.55 -5.78
C ASP A 176 0.26 19.75 -5.62
N LEU A 177 -0.34 19.08 -4.64
CA LEU A 177 -1.74 19.30 -4.28
C LEU A 177 -1.95 20.68 -3.64
N GLY A 178 -0.90 21.30 -3.11
CA GLY A 178 -0.94 22.61 -2.46
C GLY A 178 -0.80 22.57 -0.95
N VAL A 179 -0.47 21.41 -0.35
CA VAL A 179 -0.25 21.33 1.11
C VAL A 179 1.09 21.99 1.45
N PRO A 180 1.12 23.04 2.29
CA PRO A 180 2.36 23.71 2.68
C PRO A 180 3.38 22.76 3.34
N ALA A 181 4.67 22.90 3.00
CA ALA A 181 5.73 22.04 3.54
C ALA A 181 5.77 22.00 5.08
N HIS A 182 5.50 23.15 5.73
CA HIS A 182 5.49 23.21 7.19
C HIS A 182 4.38 22.36 7.82
N LEU A 183 3.23 22.22 7.15
CA LEU A 183 2.14 21.35 7.61
C LEU A 183 2.52 19.88 7.45
N ILE A 184 3.10 19.50 6.32
CA ILE A 184 3.59 18.12 6.11
C ILE A 184 4.61 17.73 7.20
N ARG A 185 5.55 18.62 7.56
CA ARG A 185 6.55 18.36 8.60
C ARG A 185 5.95 18.05 9.98
N VAL A 186 4.84 18.69 10.33
CA VAL A 186 4.23 18.56 11.66
C VAL A 186 3.17 17.47 11.71
N THR A 187 2.47 17.19 10.60
CA THR A 187 1.38 16.21 10.58
C THR A 187 1.80 14.83 10.10
N LEU A 188 2.76 14.69 9.17
CA LEU A 188 3.08 13.41 8.58
C LEU A 188 3.95 12.55 9.52
N ASN A 189 3.47 11.36 9.87
CA ASN A 189 4.23 10.35 10.61
C ASN A 189 5.11 9.51 9.70
N GLY A 190 4.67 9.26 8.46
CA GLY A 190 5.46 8.59 7.44
C GLY A 190 4.63 8.00 6.31
N VAL A 191 5.35 7.38 5.39
CA VAL A 191 4.81 6.88 4.12
C VAL A 191 5.28 5.45 3.89
N MET A 192 4.36 4.59 3.49
CA MET A 192 4.64 3.27 2.96
C MET A 192 4.34 3.28 1.45
N ALA A 193 5.28 2.85 0.62
CA ALA A 193 4.99 2.45 -0.75
C ALA A 193 4.90 0.93 -0.86
N GLN A 194 3.91 0.46 -1.62
CA GLN A 194 3.58 -0.95 -1.73
C GLN A 194 3.44 -1.41 -3.18
N ARG A 195 3.89 -2.64 -3.46
CA ARG A 195 3.61 -3.41 -4.67
C ARG A 195 3.23 -4.85 -4.30
N LEU A 196 2.58 -5.56 -5.21
CA LEU A 196 2.41 -7.01 -5.10
C LEU A 196 3.23 -7.70 -6.18
N VAL A 197 4.06 -8.65 -5.79
CA VAL A 197 4.72 -9.59 -6.69
C VAL A 197 4.01 -10.93 -6.63
N ARG A 198 3.97 -11.64 -7.75
CA ARG A 198 3.57 -13.05 -7.76
C ARG A 198 4.64 -13.90 -7.09
N GLN A 199 4.21 -14.91 -6.32
CA GLN A 199 5.12 -15.87 -5.71
C GLN A 199 5.39 -17.02 -6.65
N LEU A 200 6.63 -17.47 -6.73
CA LEU A 200 7.01 -18.63 -7.52
C LEU A 200 6.27 -19.87 -7.02
N CYS A 201 5.74 -20.67 -7.94
CA CYS A 201 5.02 -21.88 -7.58
C CYS A 201 5.96 -22.86 -6.85
N PRO A 202 5.60 -23.32 -5.63
CA PRO A 202 6.46 -24.22 -4.87
C PRO A 202 6.62 -25.60 -5.54
N HIS A 203 5.70 -25.98 -6.43
CA HIS A 203 5.70 -27.28 -7.11
C HIS A 203 6.57 -27.34 -8.36
N CYS A 204 6.87 -26.20 -8.99
CA CYS A 204 7.58 -26.18 -10.28
C CYS A 204 8.67 -25.11 -10.39
N LYS A 205 8.99 -24.36 -9.33
CA LYS A 205 10.12 -23.43 -9.40
C LYS A 205 11.43 -24.18 -9.59
N GLU A 206 12.24 -23.70 -10.52
CA GLU A 206 13.53 -24.33 -10.85
C GLU A 206 14.68 -23.43 -10.44
N LYS A 207 15.77 -24.04 -9.95
CA LYS A 207 17.00 -23.30 -9.65
C LYS A 207 17.67 -22.90 -10.96
N THR A 208 18.13 -21.66 -11.03
CA THR A 208 18.90 -21.14 -12.17
C THR A 208 20.05 -20.26 -11.67
N GLU A 209 21.08 -20.12 -12.51
CA GLU A 209 22.17 -19.18 -12.27
C GLU A 209 21.68 -17.75 -12.42
N VAL A 210 22.27 -16.82 -11.66
CA VAL A 210 21.92 -15.41 -11.76
C VAL A 210 22.62 -14.80 -12.96
N ASP A 211 21.85 -14.21 -13.87
CA ASP A 211 22.38 -13.27 -14.85
C ASP A 211 22.81 -12.00 -14.10
N GLU A 212 24.13 -11.79 -14.00
CA GLU A 212 24.71 -10.66 -13.29
C GLU A 212 24.25 -9.32 -13.89
N ALA A 213 24.06 -9.21 -15.20
CA ALA A 213 23.61 -7.97 -15.83
C ALA A 213 22.17 -7.63 -15.43
N VAL A 214 21.31 -8.65 -15.38
CA VAL A 214 19.90 -8.51 -14.96
C VAL A 214 19.82 -8.21 -13.46
N TRP A 215 20.67 -8.84 -12.65
CA TRP A 215 20.77 -8.55 -11.21
C TRP A 215 21.22 -7.11 -10.96
N GLN A 216 22.27 -6.64 -11.64
CA GLN A 216 22.73 -5.25 -11.53
C GLN A 216 21.64 -4.27 -11.94
N LYS A 217 20.85 -4.57 -12.99
CA LYS A 217 19.69 -3.74 -13.35
C LYS A 217 18.65 -3.67 -12.23
N LEU A 218 18.42 -4.78 -11.53
CA LEU A 218 17.47 -4.84 -10.40
C LEU A 218 17.94 -3.99 -9.22
N VAL A 219 19.23 -4.02 -8.88
CA VAL A 219 19.73 -3.38 -7.66
C VAL A 219 20.29 -1.97 -7.89
N SER A 220 20.52 -1.57 -9.14
CA SER A 220 20.99 -0.22 -9.49
C SER A 220 20.05 0.89 -8.97
N PRO A 221 20.59 2.03 -8.49
CA PRO A 221 22.01 2.42 -8.42
C PRO A 221 22.78 1.84 -7.22
N TRP A 222 22.17 0.95 -6.45
CA TRP A 222 22.76 0.39 -5.23
C TRP A 222 23.60 -0.85 -5.53
N LYS A 223 24.52 -1.15 -4.61
CA LYS A 223 25.38 -2.33 -4.71
C LYS A 223 24.89 -3.41 -3.76
N LEU A 224 24.42 -4.51 -4.33
CA LEU A 224 24.05 -5.73 -3.60
C LEU A 224 24.66 -6.93 -4.35
N ALA A 225 25.37 -7.80 -3.64
CA ALA A 225 25.96 -8.98 -4.24
C ALA A 225 24.87 -9.91 -4.79
N ALA A 226 25.08 -10.45 -5.99
CA ALA A 226 24.20 -11.46 -6.54
C ALA A 226 24.22 -12.73 -5.67
N PRO A 227 23.06 -13.33 -5.37
CA PRO A 227 23.01 -14.63 -4.72
C PRO A 227 23.59 -15.69 -5.67
N ALA A 228 24.16 -16.78 -5.12
CA ALA A 228 24.75 -17.85 -5.93
C ALA A 228 23.71 -18.55 -6.84
N THR A 229 22.46 -18.61 -6.40
CA THR A 229 21.36 -19.23 -7.14
C THR A 229 20.08 -18.45 -6.94
N VAL A 230 19.28 -18.32 -7.99
CA VAL A 230 17.89 -17.83 -7.93
C VAL A 230 16.94 -18.89 -8.44
N PHE A 231 15.64 -18.57 -8.42
CA PHE A 231 14.60 -19.46 -8.92
C PHE A 231 13.83 -18.78 -10.06
N GLN A 232 13.45 -19.57 -11.05
CA GLN A 232 12.67 -19.14 -12.21
C GLN A 232 11.33 -19.91 -12.30
N PRO A 233 10.30 -19.31 -12.92
CA PRO A 233 9.02 -19.99 -13.15
C PRO A 233 9.15 -21.05 -14.26
N ALA A 234 8.74 -22.30 -14.01
CA ALA A 234 8.67 -23.34 -15.06
C ALA A 234 7.23 -23.59 -15.56
N GLY A 235 6.25 -23.59 -14.64
CA GLY A 235 4.86 -23.88 -14.95
C GLY A 235 4.48 -25.35 -14.73
N CYS A 236 3.33 -25.58 -14.11
CA CYS A 236 2.73 -26.90 -13.90
C CYS A 236 1.22 -26.78 -13.73
N LEU A 237 0.52 -27.92 -13.61
CA LEU A 237 -0.93 -27.96 -13.47
C LEU A 237 -1.44 -27.18 -12.23
N GLU A 238 -0.74 -27.27 -11.10
CA GLU A 238 -1.10 -26.58 -9.84
C GLU A 238 -1.19 -25.05 -10.01
N CYS A 239 -0.21 -24.47 -10.71
CA CYS A 239 -0.20 -23.04 -11.02
C CYS A 239 -0.88 -22.70 -12.35
N ARG A 240 -1.58 -23.65 -12.97
CA ARG A 240 -2.23 -23.51 -14.29
C ARG A 240 -1.25 -23.02 -15.36
N ASN A 241 -0.05 -23.59 -15.37
CA ASN A 241 1.07 -23.28 -16.26
C ASN A 241 1.58 -21.83 -16.23
N THR A 242 1.26 -21.06 -15.18
CA THR A 242 1.78 -19.69 -15.04
C THR A 242 3.20 -19.62 -14.46
N GLY A 243 3.60 -20.65 -13.70
CA GLY A 243 4.83 -20.68 -12.90
C GLY A 243 4.73 -19.92 -11.57
N TYR A 244 3.58 -19.35 -11.25
CA TYR A 244 3.35 -18.57 -10.05
C TYR A 244 2.09 -19.01 -9.29
N LEU A 245 2.13 -19.00 -7.96
CA LEU A 245 1.00 -19.34 -7.11
C LEU A 245 1.00 -18.45 -5.88
N GLY A 246 -0.01 -17.59 -5.75
CA GLY A 246 -0.08 -16.60 -4.68
C GLY A 246 0.65 -15.29 -4.99
N ARG A 247 0.59 -14.36 -4.04
CA ARG A 247 1.16 -13.01 -4.13
C ARG A 247 1.72 -12.60 -2.77
N GLN A 248 2.75 -11.76 -2.79
CA GLN A 248 3.30 -11.17 -1.57
C GLN A 248 3.63 -9.69 -1.77
N GLY A 249 3.53 -8.89 -0.70
CA GLY A 249 3.81 -7.46 -0.73
C GLY A 249 5.29 -7.14 -0.80
N LEU A 250 5.68 -6.14 -1.59
CA LEU A 250 6.94 -5.43 -1.46
C LEU A 250 6.67 -4.10 -0.76
N TYR A 251 7.54 -3.74 0.18
CA TYR A 251 7.34 -2.59 1.04
C TYR A 251 8.58 -1.69 1.02
N GLU A 252 8.32 -0.40 0.90
CA GLU A 252 9.30 0.68 1.10
C GLU A 252 8.70 1.62 2.14
N ILE A 253 9.30 1.67 3.33
CA ILE A 253 8.70 2.32 4.51
C ILE A 253 9.60 3.44 4.99
N MET A 254 9.07 4.65 4.94
CA MET A 254 9.75 5.91 5.21
C MET A 254 9.09 6.62 6.40
N PRO A 255 9.56 6.39 7.64
CA PRO A 255 9.16 7.18 8.79
C PRO A 255 9.66 8.64 8.68
N MET A 256 8.89 9.59 9.23
CA MET A 256 9.29 11.00 9.30
C MET A 256 10.13 11.29 10.55
N SER A 257 11.43 11.04 10.47
CA SER A 257 12.43 11.48 11.46
C SER A 257 12.65 13.01 11.41
N GLU A 258 13.34 13.57 12.40
CA GLU A 258 13.70 15.00 12.39
C GLU A 258 14.61 15.38 11.20
N ALA A 259 15.53 14.48 10.82
CA ALA A 259 16.37 14.69 9.64
C ALA A 259 15.55 14.66 8.34
N MET A 260 14.57 13.76 8.23
CA MET A 260 13.62 13.74 7.12
C MET A 260 12.78 15.02 7.06
N LYS A 261 12.23 15.47 8.19
CA LYS A 261 11.45 16.71 8.27
C LYS A 261 12.26 17.92 7.83
N ALA A 262 13.55 18.02 8.19
CA ALA A 262 14.40 19.12 7.78
C ALA A 262 14.61 19.24 6.26
N LEU A 263 14.44 18.13 5.53
CA LEU A 263 14.53 18.08 4.06
C LEU A 263 13.22 18.47 3.36
N VAL A 264 12.08 18.45 4.08
CA VAL A 264 10.78 18.83 3.50
C VAL A 264 10.68 20.35 3.42
N LYS A 265 10.80 20.87 2.21
CA LYS A 265 10.70 22.29 1.83
C LYS A 265 9.76 22.42 0.63
N ASP A 266 9.39 23.63 0.25
CA ASP A 266 8.51 23.86 -0.90
C ASP A 266 9.18 23.45 -2.23
N ASP A 267 10.51 23.48 -2.30
CA ASP A 267 11.36 23.05 -3.41
C ASP A 267 12.04 21.69 -3.17
N CYS A 268 11.32 20.76 -2.52
CA CYS A 268 11.89 19.50 -2.05
C CYS A 268 12.46 18.62 -3.18
N ASP A 269 13.72 18.19 -3.00
CA ASP A 269 14.35 17.19 -3.86
C ASP A 269 14.06 15.76 -3.37
N THR A 270 13.27 15.03 -4.16
CA THR A 270 12.93 13.61 -3.92
C THR A 270 14.17 12.72 -3.83
N ALA A 271 15.24 13.01 -4.56
CA ALA A 271 16.48 12.24 -4.50
C ALA A 271 17.17 12.40 -3.14
N ALA A 272 17.25 13.62 -2.61
CA ALA A 272 17.77 13.89 -1.27
C ALA A 272 16.95 13.19 -0.17
N LEU A 273 15.61 13.22 -0.25
CA LEU A 273 14.73 12.48 0.66
C LEU A 273 15.02 10.98 0.62
N ARG A 274 15.14 10.40 -0.58
CA ARG A 274 15.41 8.97 -0.76
C ARG A 274 16.76 8.59 -0.14
N VAL A 275 17.81 9.35 -0.44
CA VAL A 275 19.15 9.12 0.13
C VAL A 275 19.12 9.16 1.65
N GLN A 276 18.43 10.14 2.24
CA GLN A 276 18.32 10.24 3.70
C GLN A 276 17.53 9.07 4.30
N ALA A 277 16.37 8.74 3.74
CA ALA A 277 15.56 7.62 4.21
C ALA A 277 16.33 6.28 4.14
N MET A 278 17.12 6.08 3.09
CA MET A 278 17.98 4.90 2.94
C MET A 278 19.13 4.87 3.95
N LYS A 279 19.76 6.01 4.27
CA LYS A 279 20.73 6.11 5.36
C LYS A 279 20.12 5.73 6.70
N GLU A 280 18.84 6.04 6.90
CA GLU A 280 18.05 5.65 8.06
C GLU A 280 17.51 4.22 7.97
N GLY A 281 17.92 3.43 6.97
CA GLY A 281 17.64 2.01 6.84
C GLY A 281 16.35 1.66 6.08
N MET A 282 15.73 2.61 5.38
CA MET A 282 14.69 2.30 4.41
C MET A 282 15.27 1.46 3.27
N ARG A 283 14.56 0.40 2.89
CA ARG A 283 14.83 -0.35 1.65
C ARG A 283 13.88 0.14 0.57
N THR A 284 14.38 0.36 -0.63
CA THR A 284 13.52 0.68 -1.77
C THR A 284 12.70 -0.54 -2.18
N LEU A 285 11.62 -0.32 -2.94
CA LEU A 285 10.80 -1.42 -3.47
C LEU A 285 11.63 -2.47 -4.23
N ARG A 286 12.64 -2.02 -5.00
CA ARG A 286 13.56 -2.90 -5.72
C ARG A 286 14.46 -3.70 -4.78
N LEU A 287 15.04 -3.07 -3.77
CA LEU A 287 15.88 -3.76 -2.79
C LEU A 287 15.07 -4.76 -1.94
N SER A 288 13.82 -4.40 -1.59
CA SER A 288 12.87 -5.32 -0.95
C SER A 288 12.60 -6.53 -1.85
N GLY A 289 12.36 -6.30 -3.15
CA GLY A 289 12.18 -7.37 -4.13
C GLY A 289 13.43 -8.24 -4.33
N ALA A 290 14.62 -7.66 -4.38
CA ALA A 290 15.89 -8.39 -4.53
C ALA A 290 16.12 -9.38 -3.38
N GLN A 291 15.74 -9.02 -2.14
CA GLN A 291 15.80 -9.95 -1.01
C GLN A 291 14.82 -11.11 -1.17
N LYS A 292 13.63 -10.87 -1.72
CA LYS A 292 12.65 -11.93 -1.99
C LYS A 292 13.07 -12.85 -3.13
N VAL A 293 13.78 -12.31 -4.13
CA VAL A 293 14.42 -13.09 -5.18
C VAL A 293 15.51 -13.99 -4.59
N ALA A 294 16.39 -13.43 -3.76
CA ALA A 294 17.44 -14.20 -3.08
C ALA A 294 16.86 -15.30 -2.16
N ALA A 295 15.68 -15.07 -1.57
CA ALA A 295 14.94 -16.06 -0.78
C ALA A 295 14.16 -17.09 -1.64
N GLY A 296 14.17 -16.97 -2.97
CA GLY A 296 13.45 -17.87 -3.87
C GLY A 296 11.92 -17.78 -3.76
N VAL A 297 11.41 -16.61 -3.37
CA VAL A 297 9.99 -16.31 -3.21
C VAL A 297 9.39 -15.79 -4.51
N THR A 298 10.11 -14.95 -5.25
CA THR A 298 9.70 -14.39 -6.54
C THR A 298 10.87 -14.38 -7.52
N SER A 299 10.63 -14.03 -8.78
CA SER A 299 11.65 -13.94 -9.83
C SER A 299 12.13 -12.51 -10.05
N ILE A 300 13.27 -12.33 -10.72
CA ILE A 300 13.81 -11.00 -11.02
C ILE A 300 12.88 -10.25 -11.97
N GLU A 301 12.36 -10.94 -13.00
CA GLU A 301 11.45 -10.39 -13.99
C GLU A 301 10.18 -9.84 -13.33
N GLU A 302 9.67 -10.54 -12.32
CA GLU A 302 8.47 -10.15 -11.62
C GLU A 302 8.66 -8.88 -10.80
N VAL A 303 9.82 -8.73 -10.15
CA VAL A 303 10.15 -7.49 -9.41
C VAL A 303 10.32 -6.32 -10.38
N LEU A 304 11.06 -6.51 -11.47
CA LEU A 304 11.25 -5.47 -12.49
C LEU A 304 9.93 -5.04 -13.14
N ARG A 305 8.97 -5.96 -13.29
CA ARG A 305 7.65 -5.68 -13.87
C ARG A 305 6.79 -4.73 -13.02
N VAL A 306 6.88 -4.82 -11.70
CA VAL A 306 5.97 -4.10 -10.78
C VAL A 306 6.61 -2.90 -10.10
N THR A 307 7.94 -2.80 -10.13
CA THR A 307 8.68 -1.70 -9.48
C THR A 307 9.14 -0.68 -10.52
N PRO A 308 9.05 0.63 -10.22
CA PRO A 308 9.54 1.67 -11.12
C PRO A 308 11.07 1.54 -11.31
N GLU A 309 11.57 2.01 -12.45
CA GLU A 309 13.00 2.35 -12.58
C GLU A 309 13.28 3.59 -11.74
N HIS A 310 14.33 3.55 -10.93
CA HIS A 310 14.81 4.75 -10.26
C HIS A 310 15.81 5.42 -11.21
N GLU A 311 15.37 6.47 -11.88
CA GLU A 311 16.26 7.36 -12.61
C GLU A 311 17.12 8.14 -11.62
N HIS A 312 18.37 8.41 -12.02
CA HIS A 312 19.42 9.00 -11.20
C HIS A 312 19.08 10.40 -10.67
#